data_AF-A0A349MZM4-F1
#
_entry.id   AF-A0A349MZM4-F1
#
_cell.length_a   1.000
_cell.length_b   1.000
_cell.length_c   1.000
_cell.angle_alpha   90.00
_cell.angle_beta   90.00
_cell.angle_gamma   90.00
#
_symmetry.space_group_name_H-M   'P 1'
#
loop_
_entity.id
_entity.type
_entity.pdbx_description
1 polymer ?
#
loop_
_entity_poly.entity_id
_entity_poly.type
_entity_poly.pdbx_seq_one_letter_code
_entity_poly.pdbx_strand_id
1 'polypeptide(L)'
;MVENDSEKREKRRQLFLNWNIEKELPEKIGEYRLGRTDVQDHGIYRAFAYTEKTCGWSVQAIFDEETMDYMVKTDLSLFTLTDIDMITGDFLSFQKSVDELLPGHIQKELIDRDKVSVLVRGHAFTMWNYQSVYPESICGFTRVIDPSAPVLGLNGSYVIAAYESREDKSGILFFYNMYRNEYYGEMRKNGVPIIIHQYDARSTEELENAVRKHMKEDLMQLGRKDS
;
A
#
# COMPACT_ATOMS: atom_id res chain seq x y z
N MET A 1 32.80 -9.03 27.80
CA MET A 1 31.69 -8.05 27.93
C MET A 1 30.55 -8.57 27.09
N VAL A 2 29.39 -8.85 27.70
CA VAL A 2 28.16 -9.14 26.96
C VAL A 2 27.63 -7.79 26.47
N GLU A 3 27.46 -7.67 25.16
CA GLU A 3 26.89 -6.47 24.54
C GLU A 3 25.47 -6.24 25.04
N ASN A 4 25.18 -5.02 25.52
CA ASN A 4 23.84 -4.67 25.97
C ASN A 4 22.92 -4.42 24.76
N ASP A 5 21.60 -4.47 24.96
CA ASP A 5 20.66 -4.42 23.83
C ASP A 5 20.62 -3.05 23.11
N SER A 6 21.01 -1.97 23.80
CA SER A 6 21.16 -0.65 23.19
C SER A 6 22.31 -0.61 22.18
N GLU A 7 23.46 -1.18 22.55
CA GLU A 7 24.63 -1.30 21.67
C GLU A 7 24.33 -2.16 20.43
N LYS A 8 23.55 -3.24 20.59
CA LYS A 8 23.11 -4.07 19.46
C LYS A 8 22.20 -3.31 18.50
N ARG A 9 21.22 -2.55 19.02
CA ARG A 9 20.32 -1.69 18.22
C ARG A 9 21.10 -0.68 17.39
N GLU A 10 22.02 0.03 18.05
CA GLU A 10 22.90 1.00 17.39
C GLU A 10 23.68 0.34 16.24
N LYS A 11 24.35 -0.78 16.50
CA LYS A 11 25.15 -1.44 15.47
C LYS A 11 24.32 -1.89 14.27
N ARG A 12 23.14 -2.48 14.51
CA ARG A 12 22.23 -2.90 13.44
C ARG A 12 21.75 -1.72 12.60
N ARG A 13 21.34 -0.65 13.27
CA ARG A 13 21.00 0.59 12.59
C ARG A 13 22.15 1.13 11.75
N GLN A 14 23.36 1.17 12.29
CA GLN A 14 24.53 1.66 11.55
C GLN A 14 24.85 0.78 10.34
N LEU A 15 24.70 -0.55 10.43
CA LEU A 15 24.84 -1.43 9.26
C LEU A 15 23.85 -1.04 8.16
N PHE A 16 22.59 -0.78 8.55
CA PHE A 16 21.53 -0.44 7.62
C PHE A 16 21.72 0.92 6.95
N LEU A 17 22.12 1.94 7.72
CA LEU A 17 22.38 3.29 7.20
C LEU A 17 23.62 3.33 6.28
N ASN A 18 24.67 2.57 6.62
CA ASN A 18 25.92 2.52 5.86
C ASN A 18 25.88 1.65 4.60
N TRP A 19 24.76 0.97 4.32
CA TRP A 19 24.60 0.18 3.11
C TRP A 19 24.74 1.06 1.86
N ASN A 20 25.63 0.73 0.92
CA ASN A 20 25.84 1.49 -0.32
C ASN A 20 24.78 1.15 -1.39
N ILE A 21 23.53 1.55 -1.13
CA ILE A 21 22.39 1.27 -2.01
C ILE A 21 22.56 1.87 -3.41
N GLU A 22 23.27 2.98 -3.54
CA GLU A 22 23.47 3.68 -4.81
C GLU A 22 24.34 2.87 -5.79
N LYS A 23 25.20 2.00 -5.26
CA LYS A 23 26.03 1.09 -6.05
C LYS A 23 25.39 -0.28 -6.22
N GLU A 24 24.67 -0.75 -5.21
CA GLU A 24 24.21 -2.14 -5.13
C GLU A 24 22.78 -2.33 -5.66
N LEU A 25 21.92 -1.31 -5.61
CA LEU A 25 20.53 -1.40 -6.03
C LEU A 25 20.27 -0.59 -7.31
N PRO A 26 19.27 -0.97 -8.13
CA PRO A 26 18.91 -0.22 -9.32
C PRO A 26 18.39 1.19 -8.97
N GLU A 27 18.85 2.22 -9.68
CA GLU A 27 18.40 3.61 -9.46
C GLU A 27 16.89 3.79 -9.72
N LYS A 28 16.32 2.99 -10.63
CA LYS A 28 14.93 3.10 -11.10
C LYS A 28 14.33 1.72 -11.37
N ILE A 29 13.07 1.52 -10.98
CA ILE A 29 12.25 0.34 -11.31
C ILE A 29 10.88 0.83 -11.79
N GLY A 30 10.58 0.69 -13.08
CA GLY A 30 9.46 1.43 -13.69
C GLY A 30 9.53 2.90 -13.29
N GLU A 31 8.44 3.57 -12.93
CA GLU A 31 8.49 4.99 -12.53
C GLU A 31 8.98 5.27 -11.10
N TYR A 32 9.28 4.22 -10.33
CA TYR A 32 9.81 4.36 -8.98
C TYR A 32 11.30 4.65 -9.00
N ARG A 33 11.73 5.66 -8.22
CA ARG A 33 13.13 6.06 -8.11
C ARG A 33 13.66 5.82 -6.70
N LEU A 34 14.85 5.25 -6.63
CA LEU A 34 15.58 5.05 -5.39
C LEU A 34 16.02 6.40 -4.80
N GLY A 35 15.87 6.54 -3.48
CA GLY A 35 16.39 7.68 -2.75
C GLY A 35 16.55 7.38 -1.26
N ARG A 36 17.55 8.02 -0.64
CA ARG A 36 17.71 8.04 0.81
C ARG A 36 16.59 8.83 1.46
N THR A 37 16.10 8.31 2.57
CA THR A 37 15.11 8.98 3.42
C THR A 37 15.69 9.36 4.77
N ASP A 38 16.45 8.45 5.38
CA ASP A 38 17.09 8.61 6.70
C ASP A 38 16.17 9.22 7.77
N VAL A 39 14.94 8.69 7.86
CA VAL A 39 13.91 9.15 8.83
C VAL A 39 13.85 8.19 10.00
N GLN A 40 13.90 8.73 11.22
CA GLN A 40 13.64 8.01 12.45
C GLN A 40 12.33 8.47 13.07
N ASP A 41 11.45 7.53 13.41
CA ASP A 41 10.17 7.81 14.04
C ASP A 41 9.76 6.64 14.96
N HIS A 42 9.53 6.92 16.25
CA HIS A 42 9.08 5.94 17.25
C HIS A 42 9.83 4.59 17.24
N GLY A 43 11.17 4.61 17.09
CA GLY A 43 12.00 3.38 17.06
C GLY A 43 12.05 2.69 15.70
N ILE A 44 11.40 3.24 14.67
CA ILE A 44 11.46 2.77 13.29
C ILE A 44 12.40 3.68 12.50
N TYR A 45 13.37 3.07 11.83
CA TYR A 45 14.30 3.75 10.93
C TYR A 45 13.95 3.42 9.50
N ARG A 46 13.77 4.45 8.67
CA ARG A 46 13.54 4.33 7.22
C ARG A 46 14.81 4.82 6.53
N ALA A 47 15.62 3.89 6.03
CA ALA A 47 16.91 4.25 5.42
C ALA A 47 16.73 4.78 4.00
N PHE A 48 15.95 4.07 3.19
CA PHE A 48 15.72 4.44 1.79
C PHE A 48 14.34 4.00 1.32
N ALA A 49 13.93 4.57 0.19
CA ALA A 49 12.70 4.19 -0.47
C ALA A 49 12.82 4.27 -1.99
N TYR A 50 12.01 3.47 -2.66
CA TYR A 50 11.61 3.68 -4.04
C TYR A 50 10.32 4.50 -4.06
N THR A 51 10.31 5.67 -4.68
CA THR A 51 9.12 6.56 -4.68
C THR A 51 8.66 6.88 -6.09
N GLU A 52 7.34 6.82 -6.32
CA GLU A 52 6.69 7.33 -7.52
C GLU A 52 6.07 8.71 -7.20
N LYS A 53 6.41 9.73 -7.99
CA LYS A 53 6.12 11.13 -7.64
C LYS A 53 4.65 11.52 -7.88
N THR A 54 3.98 10.87 -8.81
CA THR A 54 2.62 11.21 -9.25
C THR A 54 1.58 10.75 -8.23
N CYS A 55 1.57 9.45 -7.92
CA CYS A 55 0.70 8.86 -6.91
C CYS A 55 1.24 9.00 -5.48
N GLY A 56 2.51 9.38 -5.31
CA GLY A 56 3.15 9.54 -4.00
C GLY A 56 3.38 8.23 -3.25
N TRP A 57 3.18 7.09 -3.91
CA TRP A 57 3.41 5.78 -3.31
C TRP A 57 4.90 5.51 -3.15
N SER A 58 5.24 4.76 -2.12
CA SER A 58 6.63 4.42 -1.86
C SER A 58 6.82 3.01 -1.32
N VAL A 59 7.97 2.42 -1.62
CA VAL A 59 8.40 1.14 -1.08
C VAL A 59 9.64 1.39 -0.24
N GLN A 60 9.47 1.29 1.07
CA GLN A 60 10.40 1.76 2.09
C GLN A 60 11.10 0.57 2.74
N ALA A 61 12.43 0.59 2.76
CA ALA A 61 13.20 -0.32 3.58
C ALA A 61 13.30 0.27 4.99
N ILE A 62 12.97 -0.53 6.00
CA ILE A 62 12.95 -0.09 7.39
C ILE A 62 13.67 -1.05 8.33
N PHE A 63 14.13 -0.54 9.46
CA PHE A 63 14.61 -1.29 10.62
C PHE A 63 13.76 -0.93 11.84
N ASP A 64 13.21 -1.94 12.50
CA ASP A 64 12.39 -1.80 13.70
C ASP A 64 13.23 -2.17 14.95
N GLU A 65 13.47 -1.21 15.85
CA GLU A 65 14.26 -1.45 17.07
C GLU A 65 13.53 -2.29 18.13
N GLU A 66 12.21 -2.36 18.07
CA GLU A 66 11.41 -3.16 19.01
C GLU A 66 11.56 -4.64 18.67
N THR A 67 11.34 -5.01 17.40
CA THR A 67 11.43 -6.41 16.95
C THR A 67 12.84 -6.82 16.53
N MET A 68 13.73 -5.85 16.31
CA MET A 68 15.08 -6.04 15.80
C MET A 68 15.12 -6.59 14.36
N ASP A 69 14.07 -6.37 13.57
CA ASP A 69 13.98 -6.84 12.19
C ASP A 69 14.17 -5.72 11.17
N TYR A 70 14.79 -6.09 10.05
CA TYR A 70 14.74 -5.34 8.81
C TYR A 70 13.51 -5.82 8.02
N MET A 71 12.80 -4.88 7.39
CA MET A 71 11.64 -5.21 6.56
C MET A 71 11.42 -4.20 5.44
N VAL A 72 10.66 -4.62 4.43
CA VAL A 72 10.15 -3.72 3.39
C VAL A 72 8.67 -3.45 3.63
N LYS A 73 8.28 -2.18 3.54
CA LYS A 73 6.88 -1.75 3.60
C LYS A 73 6.52 -0.92 2.36
N THR A 74 5.38 -1.23 1.77
CA THR A 74 4.80 -0.43 0.68
C THR A 74 3.75 0.50 1.26
N ASP A 75 4.04 1.80 1.22
CA ASP A 75 3.13 2.87 1.61
C ASP A 75 2.33 3.36 0.39
N LEU A 76 1.03 3.09 0.42
CA LEU A 76 0.05 3.48 -0.60
C LEU A 76 -0.80 4.68 -0.13
N SER A 77 -0.27 5.44 0.83
CA SER A 77 -0.85 6.62 1.48
C SER A 77 -2.06 6.32 2.37
N LEU A 78 -3.12 5.70 1.84
CA LEU A 78 -4.27 5.29 2.66
C LEU A 78 -3.97 4.06 3.52
N PHE A 79 -3.11 3.16 3.06
CA PHE A 79 -2.76 1.93 3.77
C PHE A 79 -1.31 1.53 3.47
N THR A 80 -0.77 0.67 4.34
CA THR A 80 0.59 0.15 4.23
C THR A 80 0.56 -1.36 4.17
N LEU A 81 1.33 -1.95 3.26
CA LEU A 81 1.54 -3.38 3.16
C LEU A 81 2.95 -3.72 3.64
N THR A 82 3.11 -4.80 4.38
CA THR A 82 4.43 -5.35 4.72
C THR A 82 4.74 -6.47 3.75
N ASP A 83 5.93 -6.44 3.15
CA ASP A 83 6.42 -7.52 2.32
C ASP A 83 6.99 -8.63 3.20
N ILE A 84 6.26 -9.75 3.29
CA ILE A 84 6.59 -10.85 4.21
C ILE A 84 7.82 -11.64 3.80
N ASP A 85 8.19 -11.61 2.51
CA ASP A 85 9.37 -12.32 2.00
C ASP A 85 10.67 -11.58 2.35
N MET A 86 10.56 -10.36 2.88
CA MET A 86 11.67 -9.48 3.22
C MET A 86 11.69 -9.08 4.70
N ILE A 87 11.16 -9.90 5.61
CA ILE A 87 11.26 -9.68 7.06
C ILE A 87 12.35 -10.58 7.66
N THR A 88 13.40 -9.98 8.23
CA THR A 88 14.47 -10.75 8.87
C THR A 88 15.31 -9.93 9.84
N GLY A 89 15.79 -10.55 10.91
CA GLY A 89 16.77 -9.96 11.84
C GLY A 89 18.22 -10.05 11.38
N ASP A 90 18.52 -10.70 10.25
CA ASP A 90 19.87 -10.78 9.65
C ASP A 90 20.00 -9.82 8.47
N PHE A 91 20.94 -8.89 8.59
CA PHE A 91 21.16 -7.85 7.59
C PHE A 91 21.65 -8.39 6.25
N LEU A 92 22.53 -9.42 6.23
CA LEU A 92 23.02 -9.98 4.97
C LEU A 92 21.91 -10.69 4.20
N SER A 93 21.08 -11.43 4.93
CA SER A 93 19.87 -12.05 4.38
C SER A 93 18.90 -10.99 3.84
N PHE A 94 18.71 -9.88 4.57
CA PHE A 94 17.89 -8.76 4.12
C PHE A 94 18.41 -8.13 2.82
N GLN A 95 19.70 -7.80 2.75
CA GLN A 95 20.32 -7.23 1.55
C GLN A 95 20.10 -8.13 0.34
N LYS A 96 20.31 -9.44 0.50
CA LYS A 96 20.10 -10.42 -0.56
C LYS A 96 18.64 -10.46 -1.03
N SER A 97 17.68 -10.53 -0.10
CA SER A 97 16.26 -10.54 -0.47
C SER A 97 15.85 -9.24 -1.17
N VAL A 98 16.35 -8.09 -0.73
CA VAL A 98 16.07 -6.80 -1.38
C VAL A 98 16.66 -6.74 -2.79
N ASP A 99 17.90 -7.20 -2.99
CA ASP A 99 18.53 -7.22 -4.32
C ASP A 99 17.81 -8.18 -5.28
N GLU A 100 17.50 -9.38 -4.82
CA GLU A 100 16.95 -10.45 -5.67
C GLU A 100 15.43 -10.34 -5.91
N LEU A 101 14.65 -9.87 -4.93
CA LEU A 101 13.18 -9.95 -4.96
C LEU A 101 12.50 -8.59 -5.17
N LEU A 102 13.00 -7.53 -4.52
CA LEU A 102 12.31 -6.23 -4.48
C LEU A 102 11.99 -5.67 -5.88
N PRO A 103 12.91 -5.71 -6.87
CA PRO A 103 12.60 -5.22 -8.21
C PRO A 103 11.44 -5.96 -8.87
N GLY A 104 11.39 -7.29 -8.71
CA GLY A 104 10.32 -8.12 -9.22
C GLY A 104 8.98 -7.83 -8.53
N HIS A 105 9.01 -7.61 -7.21
CA HIS A 105 7.81 -7.29 -6.43
C HIS A 105 7.25 -5.92 -6.82
N ILE A 106 8.10 -4.88 -6.94
CA ILE A 106 7.68 -3.55 -7.41
C ILE A 106 7.09 -3.64 -8.82
N GLN A 107 7.74 -4.35 -9.74
CA GLN A 107 7.23 -4.53 -11.11
C GLN A 107 5.85 -5.19 -11.11
N LYS A 108 5.71 -6.31 -10.38
CA LYS A 108 4.49 -7.11 -10.39
C LYS A 108 3.32 -6.44 -9.66
N GLU A 109 3.57 -5.91 -8.46
CA GLU A 109 2.51 -5.49 -7.54
C GLU A 109 2.11 -4.02 -7.74
N LEU A 110 3.01 -3.18 -8.27
CA LEU A 110 2.79 -1.72 -8.35
C LEU A 110 2.76 -1.17 -9.77
N ILE A 111 3.40 -1.84 -10.74
CA ILE A 111 3.47 -1.38 -12.14
C ILE A 111 2.54 -2.20 -13.03
N ASP A 112 2.71 -3.52 -13.06
CA ASP A 112 1.95 -4.45 -13.91
C ASP A 112 0.60 -4.88 -13.28
N ARG A 113 -0.11 -3.90 -12.72
CA ARG A 113 -1.31 -4.11 -11.90
C ARG A 113 -2.52 -4.62 -12.69
N ASP A 114 -2.52 -4.44 -14.01
CA ASP A 114 -3.52 -4.98 -14.92
C ASP A 114 -3.43 -6.52 -15.04
N LYS A 115 -2.30 -7.12 -14.66
CA LYS A 115 -2.07 -8.57 -14.68
C LYS A 115 -2.62 -9.28 -13.44
N VAL A 116 -3.93 -9.22 -13.26
CA VAL A 116 -4.62 -9.95 -12.18
C VAL A 116 -4.47 -11.47 -12.30
N SER A 117 -4.64 -12.16 -11.16
CA SER A 117 -4.66 -13.63 -11.07
C SER A 117 -5.63 -14.24 -12.08
N VAL A 118 -5.27 -15.43 -12.59
CA VAL A 118 -6.13 -16.22 -13.48
C VAL A 118 -7.48 -16.57 -12.86
N LEU A 119 -7.59 -16.59 -11.52
CA LEU A 119 -8.84 -16.84 -10.80
C LEU A 119 -9.82 -15.66 -10.90
N VAL A 120 -9.32 -14.46 -11.19
CA VAL A 120 -10.10 -13.21 -11.22
C VAL A 120 -10.31 -12.71 -12.64
N ARG A 121 -9.38 -13.02 -13.55
CA ARG A 121 -9.40 -12.60 -14.94
C ARG A 121 -10.68 -13.03 -15.65
N GLY A 122 -11.39 -12.07 -16.24
CA GLY A 122 -12.63 -12.31 -16.99
C GLY A 122 -13.87 -12.51 -16.11
N HIS A 123 -13.75 -12.25 -14.81
CA HIS A 123 -14.81 -12.37 -13.82
C HIS A 123 -14.84 -11.16 -12.88
N ALA A 124 -15.90 -11.03 -12.07
CA ALA A 124 -16.00 -10.04 -11.00
C ALA A 124 -15.74 -8.59 -11.50
N PHE A 125 -14.96 -7.82 -10.75
CA PHE A 125 -14.66 -6.42 -11.07
C PHE A 125 -13.91 -6.22 -12.39
N THR A 126 -13.27 -7.25 -12.96
CA THR A 126 -12.53 -7.12 -14.22
C THR A 126 -13.45 -6.92 -15.43
N MET A 127 -14.75 -7.21 -15.26
CA MET A 127 -15.79 -6.98 -16.28
C MET A 127 -16.64 -5.74 -15.98
N TRP A 128 -16.31 -4.99 -14.92
CA TRP A 128 -17.11 -3.86 -14.46
C TRP A 128 -16.88 -2.62 -15.34
N ASN A 129 -17.97 -2.08 -15.93
CA ASN A 129 -17.96 -0.78 -16.59
C ASN A 129 -18.06 0.38 -15.58
N TYR A 130 -17.00 0.55 -14.79
CA TYR A 130 -16.96 1.43 -13.63
C TYR A 130 -17.00 2.93 -13.98
N GLN A 131 -16.64 3.33 -15.20
CA GLN A 131 -16.45 4.73 -15.57
C GLN A 131 -17.71 5.59 -15.39
N SER A 132 -18.89 4.99 -15.53
CA SER A 132 -20.19 5.68 -15.33
C SER A 132 -20.60 5.85 -13.85
N VAL A 133 -19.88 5.20 -12.93
CA VAL A 133 -20.15 5.14 -11.50
C VAL A 133 -19.07 5.86 -10.70
N TYR A 134 -17.86 5.81 -11.21
CA TYR A 134 -16.65 6.09 -10.47
C TYR A 134 -15.82 7.14 -11.23
N PRO A 135 -16.15 8.44 -11.11
CA PRO A 135 -15.44 9.52 -11.79
C PRO A 135 -13.97 9.66 -11.35
N GLU A 136 -13.21 10.58 -11.95
CA GLU A 136 -11.82 10.84 -11.52
C GLU A 136 -11.74 11.60 -10.19
N SER A 137 -12.75 12.44 -9.90
CA SER A 137 -12.83 13.22 -8.67
C SER A 137 -14.27 13.35 -8.18
N ILE A 138 -14.45 13.35 -6.86
CA ILE A 138 -15.75 13.55 -6.22
C ILE A 138 -15.56 14.16 -4.82
N CYS A 139 -16.29 15.23 -4.52
CA CYS A 139 -16.32 15.83 -3.18
C CYS A 139 -14.95 16.21 -2.60
N GLY A 140 -13.98 16.60 -3.44
CA GLY A 140 -12.61 16.94 -3.03
C GLY A 140 -11.67 15.73 -2.93
N PHE A 141 -12.16 14.51 -3.13
CA PHE A 141 -11.34 13.31 -3.20
C PHE A 141 -10.99 12.97 -4.65
N THR A 142 -9.80 12.44 -4.85
CA THR A 142 -9.27 12.01 -6.16
C THR A 142 -9.18 10.49 -6.22
N ARG A 143 -9.55 9.91 -7.36
CA ARG A 143 -9.42 8.48 -7.62
C ARG A 143 -7.94 8.12 -7.75
N VAL A 144 -7.47 7.21 -6.90
CA VAL A 144 -6.06 6.76 -6.88
C VAL A 144 -5.89 5.29 -7.26
N ILE A 145 -6.96 4.51 -7.18
CA ILE A 145 -7.03 3.12 -7.66
C ILE A 145 -8.33 2.96 -8.42
N ASP A 146 -8.29 2.24 -9.54
CA ASP A 146 -9.47 1.86 -10.31
C ASP A 146 -9.42 0.38 -10.74
N PRO A 147 -10.57 -0.20 -11.14
CA PRO A 147 -10.67 -1.64 -11.40
C PRO A 147 -9.78 -2.18 -12.51
N SER A 148 -9.26 -1.33 -13.41
CA SER A 148 -8.36 -1.76 -14.49
C SER A 148 -6.93 -2.03 -14.02
N ALA A 149 -6.54 -1.43 -12.88
CA ALA A 149 -5.26 -1.61 -12.25
C ALA A 149 -5.47 -1.75 -10.73
N PRO A 150 -6.00 -2.87 -10.23
CA PRO A 150 -6.18 -3.07 -8.79
C PRO A 150 -4.84 -3.19 -8.05
N VAL A 151 -4.86 -3.22 -6.73
CA VAL A 151 -3.68 -3.58 -5.90
C VAL A 151 -3.98 -4.87 -5.17
N LEU A 152 -3.09 -5.86 -5.25
CA LEU A 152 -3.21 -7.08 -4.47
C LEU A 152 -2.80 -6.79 -3.01
N GLY A 153 -3.74 -6.99 -2.10
CA GLY A 153 -3.51 -6.92 -0.66
C GLY A 153 -3.35 -8.32 -0.05
N LEU A 154 -3.53 -8.38 1.27
CA LEU A 154 -3.40 -9.62 2.04
C LEU A 154 -4.63 -10.53 1.88
N ASN A 155 -4.45 -11.82 2.16
CA ASN A 155 -5.53 -12.82 2.24
C ASN A 155 -6.43 -12.91 0.97
N GLY A 156 -5.83 -12.68 -0.20
CA GLY A 156 -6.53 -12.75 -1.49
C GLY A 156 -7.50 -11.59 -1.75
N SER A 157 -7.39 -10.51 -0.99
CA SER A 157 -8.17 -9.29 -1.25
C SER A 157 -7.44 -8.37 -2.22
N TYR A 158 -8.12 -7.94 -3.26
CA TYR A 158 -7.70 -6.83 -4.11
C TYR A 158 -8.32 -5.54 -3.60
N VAL A 159 -7.55 -4.44 -3.53
CA VAL A 159 -8.10 -3.09 -3.54
C VAL A 159 -8.42 -2.76 -4.98
N ILE A 160 -9.70 -2.73 -5.31
CA ILE A 160 -10.18 -2.59 -6.69
C ILE A 160 -10.50 -1.15 -7.05
N ALA A 161 -10.74 -0.29 -6.06
CA ALA A 161 -11.00 1.11 -6.27
C ALA A 161 -10.70 1.90 -4.99
N ALA A 162 -10.18 3.12 -5.12
CA ALA A 162 -9.93 3.98 -3.98
C ALA A 162 -10.05 5.47 -4.33
N TYR A 163 -10.66 6.24 -3.42
CA TYR A 163 -10.63 7.70 -3.42
C TYR A 163 -9.88 8.22 -2.22
N GLU A 164 -9.10 9.26 -2.43
CA GLU A 164 -8.21 9.84 -1.43
C GLU A 164 -8.29 11.37 -1.38
N SER A 165 -8.32 11.91 -0.15
CA SER A 165 -7.85 13.26 0.19
C SER A 165 -6.50 13.09 0.90
N ARG A 166 -5.41 13.46 0.20
CA ARG A 166 -4.05 13.32 0.76
C ARG A 166 -3.81 14.26 1.93
N GLU A 167 -4.35 15.47 1.86
CA GLU A 167 -4.19 16.47 2.92
C GLU A 167 -4.75 15.97 4.25
N ASP A 168 -5.91 15.31 4.21
CA ASP A 168 -6.60 14.83 5.40
C ASP A 168 -6.28 13.36 5.74
N LYS A 169 -5.39 12.70 4.98
CA LYS A 169 -5.12 11.25 5.08
C LYS A 169 -6.40 10.43 5.18
N SER A 170 -7.38 10.81 4.38
CA SER A 170 -8.75 10.29 4.47
C SER A 170 -9.20 9.79 3.12
N GLY A 171 -10.08 8.79 3.10
CA GLY A 171 -10.51 8.19 1.85
C GLY A 171 -11.46 7.01 2.04
N ILE A 172 -11.81 6.40 0.92
CA ILE A 172 -12.58 5.16 0.90
C ILE A 172 -11.88 4.17 -0.02
N LEU A 173 -11.81 2.92 0.43
CA LEU A 173 -11.21 1.78 -0.24
C LEU A 173 -12.33 0.77 -0.52
N PHE A 174 -12.37 0.25 -1.74
CA PHE A 174 -13.23 -0.86 -2.12
C PHE A 174 -12.39 -2.09 -2.40
N PHE A 175 -12.84 -3.22 -1.87
CA PHE A 175 -12.13 -4.48 -1.93
C PHE A 175 -12.94 -5.53 -2.66
N TYR A 176 -12.23 -6.50 -3.23
CA TYR A 176 -12.78 -7.78 -3.68
C TYR A 176 -11.93 -8.91 -3.12
N ASN A 177 -12.54 -9.84 -2.38
CA ASN A 177 -11.85 -11.03 -1.89
C ASN A 177 -12.07 -12.21 -2.83
N MET A 178 -11.01 -12.72 -3.45
CA MET A 178 -11.13 -13.77 -4.46
C MET A 178 -11.49 -15.16 -3.89
N TYR A 179 -11.25 -15.39 -2.59
CA TYR A 179 -11.57 -16.68 -1.96
C TYR A 179 -13.02 -16.75 -1.49
N ARG A 180 -13.57 -15.61 -1.04
CA ARG A 180 -14.98 -15.50 -0.62
C ARG A 180 -15.91 -15.10 -1.75
N ASN A 181 -15.37 -14.55 -2.84
CA ASN A 181 -16.13 -13.96 -3.94
C ASN A 181 -17.09 -12.86 -3.43
N GLU A 182 -16.56 -11.95 -2.62
CA GLU A 182 -17.32 -10.89 -1.95
C GLU A 182 -16.59 -9.55 -2.07
N TYR A 183 -17.38 -8.48 -2.15
CA TYR A 183 -16.94 -7.09 -2.13
C TYR A 183 -17.25 -6.47 -0.77
N TYR A 184 -16.44 -5.49 -0.37
CA TYR A 184 -16.66 -4.72 0.85
C TYR A 184 -15.94 -3.37 0.77
N GLY A 185 -16.29 -2.45 1.68
CA GLY A 185 -15.70 -1.12 1.78
C GLY A 185 -15.02 -0.85 3.11
N GLU A 186 -14.00 0.00 3.11
CA GLU A 186 -13.41 0.59 4.32
C GLU A 186 -13.26 2.09 4.09
N MET A 187 -13.69 2.91 5.05
CA MET A 187 -13.34 4.32 5.08
C MET A 187 -12.13 4.56 5.97
N ARG A 188 -11.39 5.63 5.71
CA ARG A 188 -10.31 6.10 6.57
C ARG A 188 -10.51 7.57 6.86
N LYS A 189 -10.44 7.95 8.14
CA LYS A 189 -10.43 9.35 8.58
C LYS A 189 -9.16 9.61 9.37
N ASN A 190 -8.33 10.55 8.91
CA ASN A 190 -7.04 10.87 9.53
C ASN A 190 -6.15 9.63 9.73
N GLY A 191 -6.14 8.71 8.75
CA GLY A 191 -5.41 7.45 8.80
C GLY A 191 -6.05 6.33 9.64
N VAL A 192 -7.15 6.59 10.35
CA VAL A 192 -7.85 5.60 11.18
C VAL A 192 -8.92 4.87 10.36
N PRO A 193 -8.92 3.53 10.32
CA PRO A 193 -9.93 2.76 9.60
C PRO A 193 -11.31 2.81 10.27
N ILE A 194 -12.34 2.88 9.43
CA ILE A 194 -13.76 2.88 9.77
C ILE A 194 -14.42 1.80 8.92
N ILE A 195 -14.84 0.70 9.56
CA ILE A 195 -15.51 -0.41 8.90
C ILE A 195 -16.93 0.00 8.53
N ILE A 196 -17.33 -0.31 7.29
CA ILE A 196 -18.66 0.00 6.76
C ILE A 196 -19.23 -1.19 5.99
N HIS A 197 -20.45 -1.57 6.34
CA HIS A 197 -21.11 -2.75 5.78
C HIS A 197 -22.04 -2.43 4.61
N GLN A 198 -22.35 -1.16 4.36
CA GLN A 198 -23.27 -0.77 3.29
C GLN A 198 -22.74 -1.02 1.87
N TYR A 199 -21.45 -1.31 1.75
CA TYR A 199 -20.78 -1.71 0.51
C TYR A 199 -20.51 -3.22 0.42
N ASP A 200 -20.96 -3.99 1.42
CA ASP A 200 -20.85 -5.45 1.37
C ASP A 200 -21.77 -5.97 0.25
N ALA A 201 -21.18 -6.68 -0.71
CA ALA A 201 -21.88 -7.12 -1.91
C ALA A 201 -21.33 -8.46 -2.43
N ARG A 202 -22.17 -9.22 -3.12
CA ARG A 202 -21.81 -10.50 -3.75
C ARG A 202 -21.70 -10.41 -5.27
N SER A 203 -22.10 -9.29 -5.85
CA SER A 203 -21.97 -9.03 -7.27
C SER A 203 -21.52 -7.60 -7.54
N THR A 204 -21.00 -7.38 -8.75
CA THR A 204 -20.63 -6.04 -9.22
C THR A 204 -21.84 -5.12 -9.31
N GLU A 205 -23.01 -5.63 -9.69
CA GLU A 205 -24.24 -4.83 -9.74
C GLU A 205 -24.69 -4.38 -8.34
N GLU A 206 -24.59 -5.26 -7.33
CA GLU A 206 -24.88 -4.91 -5.94
C GLU A 206 -23.92 -3.83 -5.42
N LEU A 207 -22.61 -4.00 -5.65
CA LEU A 207 -21.61 -3.00 -5.29
C LEU A 207 -21.87 -1.67 -6.00
N GLU A 208 -22.13 -1.70 -7.31
CA GLU A 208 -22.41 -0.50 -8.10
C GLU A 208 -23.62 0.26 -7.55
N ASN A 209 -24.71 -0.45 -7.23
CA ASN A 209 -25.90 0.16 -6.65
C ASN A 209 -25.59 0.82 -5.30
N ALA A 210 -24.79 0.17 -4.45
CA ALA A 210 -24.34 0.74 -3.19
C ALA A 210 -23.48 2.00 -3.39
N VAL A 211 -22.51 1.96 -4.32
CA VAL A 211 -21.66 3.10 -4.67
C VAL A 211 -22.49 4.28 -5.17
N ARG A 212 -23.43 4.05 -6.10
CA ARG A 212 -24.31 5.11 -6.63
C ARG A 212 -25.16 5.75 -5.54
N LYS A 213 -25.64 4.95 -4.59
CA LYS A 213 -26.56 5.40 -3.54
C LYS A 213 -25.85 6.14 -2.41
N HIS A 214 -24.63 5.75 -2.05
CA HIS A 214 -24.03 6.14 -0.78
C HIS A 214 -22.72 6.92 -0.89
N MET A 215 -21.88 6.66 -1.91
CA MET A 215 -20.48 7.13 -1.94
C MET A 215 -20.35 8.65 -1.86
N LYS A 216 -21.23 9.38 -2.55
CA LYS A 216 -21.20 10.84 -2.55
C LYS A 216 -21.46 11.41 -1.17
N GLU A 217 -22.46 10.89 -0.47
CA GLU A 217 -22.83 11.36 0.86
C GLU A 217 -21.76 10.99 1.90
N ASP A 218 -21.23 9.78 1.83
CA ASP A 218 -20.15 9.32 2.70
C ASP A 218 -18.90 10.17 2.55
N LEU A 219 -18.45 10.44 1.32
CA LEU A 219 -17.27 11.28 1.08
C LEU A 219 -17.50 12.74 1.50
N MET A 220 -18.71 13.27 1.31
CA MET A 220 -19.05 14.60 1.85
C MET A 220 -18.97 14.63 3.37
N GLN A 221 -19.43 13.59 4.06
CA GLN A 221 -19.35 13.51 5.52
C GLN A 221 -17.90 13.32 5.98
N LEU A 222 -17.14 12.49 5.28
CA LEU A 222 -15.74 12.21 5.60
C LEU A 222 -14.86 13.46 5.47
N GLY A 223 -15.11 14.29 4.46
CA GLY A 223 -14.38 15.55 4.24
C GLY A 223 -14.79 16.71 5.14
N ARG A 224 -15.77 16.54 6.04
CA ARG A 224 -16.11 17.58 7.03
C ARG A 224 -15.04 17.65 8.12
N LYS A 225 -14.49 18.84 8.32
CA LYS A 225 -13.62 19.15 9.47
C LYS A 225 -14.49 19.19 10.73
N ASP A 226 -14.07 18.45 11.75
CA ASP A 226 -14.70 18.53 13.07
C ASP A 226 -14.52 19.98 13.56
N SER A 227 -15.64 20.66 13.83
CA SER A 227 -15.69 22.09 14.21
C SER A 227 -15.29 22.32 15.65
#